data_AF-A0A2G9Q8D6-F1
#
_entry.id   AF-A0A2G9Q8D6-F1
#
_cell.length_a   1.000
_cell.length_b   1.000
_cell.length_c   1.000
_cell.angle_alpha   90.00
_cell.angle_beta   90.00
_cell.angle_gamma   90.00
#
_symmetry.space_group_name_H-M   'P 1'
#
loop_
_entity.id
_entity.type
_entity.pdbx_description
1 polymer ?
#
loop_
_entity_poly.entity_id
_entity_poly.type
_entity_poly.pdbx_seq_one_letter_code
_entity_poly.pdbx_strand_id
1 'polypeptide(L)'
;KSSILPLGREAKNLLDDTLPLQWVSSITYLGVKITANVHGYMSLNLLPLVNRLKQKTSAWKNLPLSLLVILYFLHHSPMWIPKSFFQSIDSIIGSFLWSPQSPRISIKILQEPWGQGSLALPDWQKYYLAGQMVFARRWLIADSGDSATVVEAAHLGSYESLKLALYRGSKSCLPLTDSMKSTIKAWEVTTTLRSPSYSGVTPSAPLWMNPKFPHLFSFPDPMT
;
A
#
# COMPACT_ATOMS: atom_id res chain seq x y z
N LYS A 1 27.45 12.80 11.91
CA LYS A 1 27.80 12.59 10.48
C LYS A 1 26.51 12.65 9.69
N SER A 2 26.41 13.55 8.73
CA SER A 2 25.21 13.75 7.91
C SER A 2 25.33 12.92 6.63
N SER A 3 24.26 12.20 6.27
CA SER A 3 24.25 11.27 5.14
C SER A 3 23.10 11.60 4.18
N ILE A 4 23.28 11.29 2.90
CA ILE A 4 22.31 11.55 1.84
C ILE A 4 22.00 10.28 1.04
N LEU A 5 20.72 10.01 0.81
CA LEU A 5 20.22 8.96 -0.07
C LEU A 5 19.57 9.62 -1.29
N PRO A 6 20.20 9.55 -2.47
CA PRO A 6 19.59 10.07 -3.69
C PRO A 6 18.40 9.18 -4.09
N LEU A 7 17.21 9.77 -4.20
CA LEU A 7 15.99 9.10 -4.66
C LEU A 7 15.67 9.57 -6.08
N GLY A 8 15.47 8.62 -7.00
CA GLY A 8 15.21 8.92 -8.41
C GLY A 8 16.47 8.95 -9.28
N ARG A 9 16.28 8.86 -10.61
CA ARG A 9 17.39 8.78 -11.58
C ARG A 9 18.19 10.08 -11.66
N GLU A 10 17.53 11.23 -11.49
CA GLU A 10 18.13 12.55 -11.70
C GLU A 10 18.75 13.14 -10.43
N ALA A 11 18.42 12.60 -9.25
CA ALA A 11 18.92 13.14 -7.97
C ALA A 11 20.44 13.08 -7.84
N LYS A 12 21.09 12.11 -8.50
CA LYS A 12 22.56 12.05 -8.54
C LYS A 12 23.19 13.08 -9.46
N ASN A 13 22.44 13.58 -10.45
CA ASN A 13 22.95 14.54 -11.43
C ASN A 13 22.74 15.99 -10.97
N LEU A 14 21.78 16.22 -10.07
CA LEU A 14 21.43 17.54 -9.52
C LEU A 14 22.30 17.97 -8.33
N LEU A 15 23.01 17.03 -7.71
CA LEU A 15 23.80 17.27 -6.51
C LEU A 15 25.29 17.17 -6.86
N ASP A 16 26.02 18.26 -6.64
CA ASP A 16 27.47 18.29 -6.83
C ASP A 16 28.18 17.41 -5.80
N ASP A 17 29.28 16.77 -6.22
CA ASP A 17 30.20 16.01 -5.36
C ASP A 17 30.89 16.87 -4.28
N THR A 18 30.67 18.18 -4.29
CA THR A 18 31.22 19.16 -3.34
C THR A 18 30.48 19.21 -2.00
N LEU A 19 29.32 18.56 -1.89
CA LEU A 19 28.55 18.51 -0.65
C LEU A 19 29.29 17.71 0.44
N PRO A 20 29.38 18.21 1.69
CA PRO A 20 30.04 17.51 2.80
C PRO A 20 29.20 16.35 3.38
N LEU A 21 28.35 15.73 2.54
CA LEU A 21 27.42 14.68 2.93
C LEU A 21 27.91 13.31 2.46
N GLN A 22 27.75 12.30 3.31
CA GLN A 22 28.10 10.93 2.95
C GLN A 22 27.00 10.30 2.09
N TRP A 23 27.34 9.90 0.88
CA TRP A 23 26.45 9.13 0.00
C TRP A 23 26.19 7.74 0.58
N VAL A 24 24.91 7.42 0.80
CA VAL A 24 24.49 6.11 1.30
C VAL A 24 23.49 5.45 0.35
N SER A 25 23.52 4.12 0.29
CA SER A 25 22.61 3.31 -0.55
C SER A 25 21.30 2.96 0.15
N SER A 26 21.25 3.08 1.49
CA SER A 26 20.05 2.84 2.29
C SER A 26 20.06 3.67 3.58
N ILE A 27 18.88 4.09 4.02
CA ILE A 27 18.66 4.75 5.32
C ILE A 27 17.64 3.94 6.11
N THR A 28 17.77 3.89 7.44
CA THR A 28 16.75 3.29 8.31
C THR A 28 16.03 4.39 9.07
N TYR A 29 14.71 4.46 8.92
CA TYR A 29 13.85 5.41 9.61
C TYR A 29 12.69 4.67 10.27
N LEU A 30 12.51 4.86 11.57
CA LEU A 30 11.48 4.16 12.37
C LEU A 30 11.48 2.62 12.19
N GLY A 31 12.66 2.04 11.96
CA GLY A 31 12.82 0.60 11.73
C GLY A 31 12.49 0.14 10.30
N VAL A 32 12.11 1.04 9.39
CA VAL A 32 11.94 0.80 7.96
C VAL A 32 13.22 1.15 7.23
N LYS A 33 13.78 0.20 6.49
CA LYS A 33 14.91 0.40 5.59
C LYS A 33 14.41 0.95 4.25
N ILE A 34 14.80 2.17 3.96
CA ILE A 34 14.49 2.92 2.74
C ILE A 34 15.69 2.79 1.79
N THR A 35 15.41 2.45 0.54
CA THR A 35 16.40 2.28 -0.53
C THR A 35 15.92 2.98 -1.80
N ALA A 36 16.84 3.37 -2.68
CA ALA A 36 16.48 3.96 -3.98
C ALA A 36 15.66 3.00 -4.86
N ASN A 37 15.90 1.69 -4.74
CA ASN A 37 15.07 0.66 -5.37
C ASN A 37 13.88 0.31 -4.47
N VAL A 38 12.67 0.71 -4.89
CA VAL A 38 11.41 0.46 -4.16
C VAL A 38 11.04 -1.03 -4.19
N HIS A 39 11.40 -1.76 -5.24
CA HIS A 39 11.12 -3.21 -5.37
C HIS A 39 11.82 -4.05 -4.30
N GLY A 40 12.87 -3.52 -3.66
CA GLY A 40 13.52 -4.15 -2.52
C GLY A 40 12.70 -4.14 -1.23
N TYR A 41 11.67 -3.27 -1.11
CA TYR A 41 10.95 -3.02 0.15
C TYR A 41 10.44 -4.30 0.82
N MET A 42 9.84 -5.22 0.04
CA MET A 42 9.28 -6.45 0.59
C MET A 42 10.36 -7.34 1.20
N SER A 43 11.48 -7.51 0.50
CA SER A 43 12.61 -8.34 0.96
C SER A 43 13.34 -7.72 2.16
N LEU A 44 13.46 -6.39 2.19
CA LEU A 44 14.24 -5.68 3.20
C LEU A 44 13.45 -5.42 4.49
N ASN A 45 12.13 -5.26 4.40
CA ASN A 45 11.30 -4.83 5.54
C ASN A 45 10.26 -5.88 5.96
N LEU A 46 9.47 -6.38 4.99
CA LEU A 46 8.34 -7.25 5.28
C LEU A 46 8.77 -8.68 5.63
N LEU A 47 9.69 -9.29 4.87
CA LEU A 47 10.17 -10.66 5.17
C LEU A 47 10.87 -10.76 6.54
N PRO A 48 11.79 -9.85 6.93
CA PRO A 48 12.38 -9.88 8.26
C PRO A 48 11.35 -9.65 9.36
N LEU A 49 10.30 -8.87 9.09
CA LEU A 49 9.20 -8.67 10.03
C LEU A 49 8.39 -9.95 10.26
N VAL A 50 8.11 -10.74 9.22
CA VAL A 50 7.47 -12.07 9.36
C VAL A 50 8.34 -13.03 10.17
N ASN A 51 9.65 -13.03 9.94
CA ASN A 51 10.57 -13.86 10.72
C ASN A 51 10.60 -13.46 12.21
N ARG A 52 10.63 -12.15 12.50
CA ARG A 52 10.53 -11.63 13.87
C ARG A 52 9.19 -11.98 14.51
N LEU A 53 8.10 -11.90 13.76
CA LEU A 53 6.78 -12.36 14.23
C LEU A 53 6.83 -13.83 14.62
N LYS A 54 7.34 -14.71 13.74
CA LYS A 54 7.46 -16.14 13.99
C LYS A 54 8.30 -16.47 15.23
N GLN A 55 9.43 -15.78 15.40
CA GLN A 55 10.28 -15.94 16.58
C GLN A 55 9.55 -15.48 17.85
N LYS A 56 8.91 -14.30 17.81
CA LYS A 56 8.13 -13.80 18.95
C LYS A 56 6.96 -14.71 19.28
N THR A 57 6.15 -15.14 18.33
CA THR A 57 5.04 -16.07 18.61
C THR A 57 5.52 -17.40 19.17
N SER A 58 6.69 -17.89 18.75
CA SER A 58 7.27 -19.11 19.33
C SER A 58 7.75 -18.95 20.78
N ALA A 59 8.35 -17.80 21.11
CA ALA A 59 8.86 -17.53 22.46
C ALA A 59 7.75 -17.06 23.43
N TRP A 60 6.68 -16.47 22.92
CA TRP A 60 5.63 -15.83 23.70
C TRP A 60 4.33 -16.64 23.75
N LYS A 61 4.40 -17.98 23.62
CA LYS A 61 3.23 -18.86 23.74
C LYS A 61 2.37 -18.59 25.00
N ASN A 62 2.96 -17.98 26.03
CA ASN A 62 2.33 -17.74 27.33
C ASN A 62 1.95 -16.26 27.61
N LEU A 63 2.08 -15.33 26.65
CA LEU A 63 1.76 -13.90 26.87
C LEU A 63 0.99 -13.26 25.69
N PRO A 64 0.15 -12.24 25.93
CA PRO A 64 -0.51 -11.49 24.86
C PRO A 64 0.51 -10.58 24.14
N LEU A 65 0.64 -10.77 22.82
CA LEU A 65 1.60 -10.05 21.97
C LEU A 65 1.06 -8.70 21.47
N SER A 66 1.95 -7.70 21.41
CA SER A 66 1.69 -6.40 20.75
C SER A 66 1.74 -6.55 19.23
N LEU A 67 0.60 -6.87 18.61
CA LEU A 67 0.43 -7.03 17.16
C LEU A 67 0.55 -5.72 16.34
N LEU A 68 0.68 -4.57 17.01
CA LEU A 68 0.59 -3.23 16.44
C LEU A 68 1.75 -2.84 15.50
N VAL A 69 2.94 -3.41 15.68
CA VAL A 69 4.15 -3.00 14.92
C VAL A 69 4.00 -3.28 13.42
N ILE A 70 3.23 -4.29 13.03
CA ILE A 70 3.02 -4.70 11.64
C ILE A 70 2.19 -3.69 10.87
N LEU A 71 1.22 -3.06 11.54
CA LEU A 71 0.28 -2.12 10.92
C LEU A 71 1.02 -0.92 10.31
N TYR A 72 2.08 -0.44 10.95
CA TYR A 72 2.88 0.66 10.44
C TYR A 72 3.52 0.33 9.08
N PHE A 73 4.13 -0.86 8.96
CA PHE A 73 4.76 -1.31 7.71
C PHE A 73 3.75 -1.58 6.60
N LEU A 74 2.54 -2.04 6.96
CA LEU A 74 1.46 -2.25 6.00
C LEU A 74 0.91 -0.92 5.48
N HIS A 75 0.66 0.04 6.39
CA HIS A 75 0.10 1.34 6.05
C HIS A 75 1.02 2.10 5.10
N HIS A 76 2.32 2.13 5.38
CA HIS A 76 3.30 2.88 4.59
C HIS A 76 3.99 2.05 3.50
N SER A 77 3.41 0.92 3.08
CA SER A 77 3.98 0.13 1.99
C SER A 77 3.90 0.91 0.68
N PRO A 78 5.05 1.23 0.04
CA PRO A 78 5.08 1.93 -1.24
C PRO A 78 4.76 1.00 -2.43
N MET A 79 4.46 -0.27 -2.17
CA MET A 79 4.14 -1.26 -3.18
C MET A 79 2.96 -2.13 -2.78
N TRP A 80 2.36 -2.73 -3.80
CA TRP A 80 1.33 -3.74 -3.61
C TRP A 80 1.87 -4.96 -2.88
N ILE A 81 1.23 -5.30 -1.77
CA ILE A 81 1.54 -6.51 -1.01
C ILE A 81 0.69 -7.68 -1.55
N PRO A 82 1.31 -8.81 -1.96
CA PRO A 82 0.56 -9.95 -2.47
C PRO A 82 -0.23 -10.65 -1.38
N LYS A 83 -1.34 -11.30 -1.75
CA LYS A 83 -2.21 -12.02 -0.82
C LYS A 83 -1.51 -13.13 -0.03
N SER A 84 -0.52 -13.78 -0.64
CA SER A 84 0.31 -14.80 0.00
C SER A 84 1.04 -14.31 1.25
N PHE A 85 1.42 -13.02 1.29
CA PHE A 85 2.02 -12.42 2.47
C PHE A 85 1.04 -12.40 3.65
N PHE A 86 -0.20 -11.96 3.43
CA PHE A 86 -1.21 -11.94 4.49
C PHE A 86 -1.56 -13.35 4.97
N GLN A 87 -1.67 -14.31 4.05
CA GLN A 87 -1.87 -15.72 4.38
C GLN A 87 -0.73 -16.29 5.24
N SER A 88 0.52 -15.86 5.01
CA SER A 88 1.65 -16.29 5.83
C SER A 88 1.55 -15.76 7.27
N ILE A 89 1.08 -14.52 7.46
CA ILE A 89 0.84 -13.94 8.80
C ILE A 89 -0.33 -14.67 9.48
N ASP A 90 -1.43 -14.87 8.76
CA ASP A 90 -2.61 -15.61 9.26
C ASP A 90 -2.24 -17.03 9.69
N SER A 91 -1.36 -17.71 8.95
CA SER A 91 -0.85 -19.03 9.32
C SER A 91 -0.06 -19.00 10.63
N ILE A 92 0.81 -18.00 10.83
CA ILE A 92 1.60 -17.85 12.05
C ILE A 92 0.69 -17.55 13.26
N ILE A 93 -0.29 -16.66 13.08
CA ILE A 93 -1.25 -16.30 14.14
C ILE A 93 -2.18 -17.48 14.44
N GLY A 94 -2.65 -18.20 13.42
CA GLY A 94 -3.44 -19.41 13.61
C GLY A 94 -2.67 -20.46 14.41
N SER A 95 -1.40 -20.72 14.05
CA SER A 95 -0.53 -21.64 14.80
C SER A 95 -0.29 -21.17 16.25
N PHE A 96 -0.23 -19.86 16.47
CA PHE A 96 -0.08 -19.28 17.80
C PHE A 96 -1.36 -19.45 18.65
N LEU A 97 -2.53 -19.13 18.09
CA LEU A 97 -3.82 -19.22 18.79
C LEU A 97 -4.19 -20.65 19.17
N TRP A 98 -3.92 -21.60 18.29
CA TRP A 98 -4.32 -23.00 18.48
C TRP A 98 -3.20 -23.88 19.05
N SER A 99 -1.98 -23.35 19.20
CA SER A 99 -0.81 -24.10 19.69
C SER A 99 -0.65 -25.42 18.87
N PRO A 100 -0.09 -26.56 19.31
CA PRO A 100 0.00 -27.74 18.43
C PRO A 100 -1.37 -28.43 18.16
N GLN A 101 -2.49 -27.83 18.60
CA GLN A 101 -3.82 -28.39 18.39
C GLN A 101 -4.40 -27.96 17.05
N SER A 102 -5.36 -28.75 16.55
CA SER A 102 -6.10 -28.38 15.34
C SER A 102 -6.97 -27.14 15.60
N PRO A 103 -7.06 -26.22 14.62
CA PRO A 103 -7.89 -25.03 14.74
C PRO A 103 -9.36 -25.44 14.90
N ARG A 104 -9.97 -25.06 16.02
CA ARG A 104 -11.39 -25.36 16.29
C ARG A 104 -12.33 -24.37 15.60
N ILE A 105 -11.85 -23.15 15.36
CA ILE A 105 -12.58 -22.07 14.69
C ILE A 105 -11.72 -21.53 13.55
N SER A 106 -12.32 -21.33 12.38
CA SER A 106 -11.65 -20.74 11.22
C SER A 106 -11.20 -19.32 11.53
N ILE A 107 -9.99 -18.95 11.09
CA ILE A 107 -9.46 -17.60 11.29
C ILE A 107 -10.35 -16.52 10.66
N LYS A 108 -11.04 -16.84 9.57
CA LYS A 108 -12.01 -15.94 8.92
C LYS A 108 -13.18 -15.61 9.85
N ILE A 109 -13.67 -16.61 10.58
CA ILE A 109 -14.75 -16.42 11.56
C ILE A 109 -14.23 -15.55 12.70
N LEU A 110 -13.00 -15.78 13.17
CA LEU A 110 -12.37 -14.95 14.21
C LEU A 110 -12.11 -13.51 13.77
N GLN A 111 -11.99 -13.24 12.47
CA GLN A 111 -11.76 -11.91 11.89
C GLN A 111 -13.06 -11.12 11.66
N GLU A 112 -14.22 -11.73 11.85
CA GLU A 112 -15.50 -11.01 11.74
C GLU A 112 -15.66 -10.01 12.90
N PRO A 113 -16.50 -8.96 12.74
CA PRO A 113 -16.77 -7.99 13.79
C PRO A 113 -17.40 -8.63 15.04
N TRP A 114 -17.20 -7.98 16.19
CA TRP A 114 -17.79 -8.39 17.48
C TRP A 114 -19.30 -8.66 17.42
N GLY A 115 -20.05 -7.86 16.64
CA GLY A 115 -21.50 -8.00 16.49
C GLY A 115 -21.97 -9.32 15.88
N GLN A 116 -21.06 -10.11 15.27
CA GLN A 116 -21.35 -11.44 14.73
C GLN A 116 -20.89 -12.59 15.66
N GLY A 117 -20.58 -12.30 16.93
CA GLY A 117 -20.12 -13.32 17.89
C GLY A 117 -18.67 -13.77 17.70
N SER A 118 -17.87 -12.94 17.03
CA SER A 118 -16.44 -13.17 16.76
C SER A 118 -15.54 -12.51 17.81
N LEU A 119 -14.24 -12.85 17.79
CA LEU A 119 -13.19 -12.23 18.62
C LEU A 119 -12.60 -10.95 17.99
N ALA A 120 -13.07 -10.53 16.81
CA ALA A 120 -12.58 -9.37 16.07
C ALA A 120 -11.05 -9.35 15.87
N LEU A 121 -10.48 -10.51 15.56
CA LEU A 121 -9.08 -10.66 15.20
C LEU A 121 -8.74 -9.76 14.00
N PRO A 122 -7.56 -9.11 13.96
CA PRO A 122 -7.18 -8.28 12.83
C PRO A 122 -7.13 -9.06 11.51
N ASP A 123 -7.84 -8.56 10.50
CA ASP A 123 -7.66 -8.96 9.11
C ASP A 123 -6.60 -8.04 8.48
N TRP A 124 -5.38 -8.57 8.35
CA TRP A 124 -4.22 -7.83 7.86
C TRP A 124 -4.41 -7.27 6.46
N GLN A 125 -5.14 -7.99 5.61
CA GLN A 125 -5.42 -7.52 4.25
C GLN A 125 -6.40 -6.34 4.30
N LYS A 126 -7.47 -6.40 5.10
CA LYS A 126 -8.40 -5.28 5.28
C LYS A 126 -7.70 -4.06 5.90
N TYR A 127 -6.83 -4.25 6.90
CA TYR A 127 -6.05 -3.15 7.49
C TYR A 127 -5.10 -2.51 6.49
N TYR A 128 -4.40 -3.31 5.68
CA TYR A 128 -3.57 -2.81 4.59
C TYR A 128 -4.40 -1.98 3.60
N LEU A 129 -5.53 -2.51 3.13
CA LEU A 129 -6.43 -1.80 2.23
C LEU A 129 -6.92 -0.48 2.87
N ALA A 130 -7.33 -0.50 4.14
CA ALA A 130 -7.77 0.69 4.85
C ALA A 130 -6.68 1.77 4.93
N GLY A 131 -5.42 1.38 5.18
CA GLY A 131 -4.29 2.31 5.13
C GLY A 131 -4.08 2.91 3.75
N GLN A 132 -4.18 2.09 2.69
CA GLN A 132 -4.08 2.58 1.31
C GLN A 132 -5.22 3.56 0.96
N MET A 133 -6.42 3.37 1.50
CA MET A 133 -7.56 4.26 1.30
C MET A 133 -7.36 5.66 1.89
N VAL A 134 -6.46 5.83 2.87
CA VAL A 134 -6.08 7.15 3.38
C VAL A 134 -5.45 7.99 2.26
N PHE A 135 -4.57 7.41 1.45
CA PHE A 135 -3.97 8.08 0.30
C PHE A 135 -5.01 8.38 -0.78
N ALA A 136 -5.86 7.41 -1.11
CA ALA A 136 -6.96 7.64 -2.06
C ALA A 136 -7.87 8.80 -1.63
N ARG A 137 -8.20 8.90 -0.33
CA ARG A 137 -8.98 10.02 0.21
C ARG A 137 -8.28 11.36 0.05
N ARG A 138 -6.96 11.43 0.26
CA ARG A 138 -6.19 12.67 0.08
C ARG A 138 -6.26 13.17 -1.36
N TRP A 139 -6.14 12.27 -2.34
CA TRP A 139 -6.28 12.62 -3.75
C TRP A 139 -7.68 13.14 -4.11
N LEU A 140 -8.73 12.60 -3.48
CA LEU A 140 -10.11 13.06 -3.70
C LEU A 140 -10.38 14.46 -3.14
N ILE A 141 -9.76 14.80 -2.01
CA ILE A 141 -9.91 16.11 -1.36
C ILE A 141 -9.00 17.15 -2.03
N ALA A 142 -7.88 16.72 -2.61
CA ALA A 142 -6.85 17.59 -3.17
C ALA A 142 -6.34 18.63 -2.15
N ASP A 143 -6.03 18.15 -0.94
CA ASP A 143 -5.55 19.00 0.16
C ASP A 143 -4.16 19.57 -0.17
N SER A 144 -4.10 20.88 -0.44
CA SER A 144 -2.85 21.61 -0.71
C SER A 144 -1.95 21.75 0.51
N GLY A 145 -2.46 21.48 1.72
CA GLY A 145 -1.66 21.43 2.95
C GLY A 145 -0.82 20.15 3.08
N ASP A 146 -1.14 19.09 2.34
CA ASP A 146 -0.37 17.85 2.37
C ASP A 146 0.71 17.84 1.29
N SER A 147 1.97 17.98 1.71
CA SER A 147 3.12 18.00 0.80
C SER A 147 3.22 16.74 -0.08
N ALA A 148 2.77 15.58 0.41
CA ALA A 148 2.79 14.35 -0.39
C ALA A 148 1.83 14.47 -1.59
N THR A 149 0.62 14.95 -1.36
CA THR A 149 -0.39 15.18 -2.40
C THR A 149 0.10 16.22 -3.42
N VAL A 150 0.78 17.28 -2.97
CA VAL A 150 1.38 18.30 -3.86
C VAL A 150 2.42 17.67 -4.80
N VAL A 151 3.33 16.84 -4.27
CA VAL A 151 4.37 16.18 -5.06
C VAL A 151 3.77 15.18 -6.06
N GLU A 152 2.78 14.40 -5.64
CA GLU A 152 2.08 13.44 -6.51
C GLU A 152 1.27 14.15 -7.60
N ALA A 153 0.63 15.27 -7.28
CA ALA A 153 -0.09 16.09 -8.25
C ALA A 153 0.87 16.72 -9.26
N ALA A 154 2.01 17.24 -8.80
CA ALA A 154 3.06 17.77 -9.67
C ALA A 154 3.62 16.68 -10.60
N HIS A 155 3.78 15.44 -10.12
CA HIS A 155 4.22 14.32 -10.94
C HIS A 155 3.25 14.00 -12.09
N LEU A 156 1.95 14.15 -11.87
CA LEU A 156 0.91 13.98 -12.90
C LEU A 156 0.52 15.28 -13.63
N GLY A 157 1.16 16.39 -13.28
CA GLY A 157 0.92 17.72 -13.85
C GLY A 157 -0.31 18.47 -13.32
N SER A 158 -1.21 17.83 -12.57
CA SER A 158 -2.41 18.48 -12.01
C SER A 158 -3.04 17.67 -10.87
N TYR A 159 -3.70 18.37 -9.94
CA TYR A 159 -4.54 17.76 -8.90
C TYR A 159 -5.73 16.99 -9.51
N GLU A 160 -6.31 17.47 -10.61
CA GLU A 160 -7.44 16.79 -11.24
C GLU A 160 -6.99 15.47 -11.89
N SER A 161 -5.80 15.46 -12.51
CA SER A 161 -5.18 14.22 -13.02
C SER A 161 -4.97 13.19 -11.91
N LEU A 162 -4.52 13.64 -10.73
CA LEU A 162 -4.31 12.79 -9.55
C LEU A 162 -5.63 12.21 -9.04
N LYS A 163 -6.67 13.04 -8.90
CA LYS A 163 -8.01 12.61 -8.50
C LYS A 163 -8.59 11.59 -9.48
N LEU A 164 -8.49 11.85 -10.78
CA LEU A 164 -9.02 10.98 -11.83
C LEU A 164 -8.25 9.66 -11.97
N ALA A 165 -7.01 9.58 -11.48
CA ALA A 165 -6.20 8.37 -11.53
C ALA A 165 -6.88 7.17 -10.84
N LEU A 166 -7.62 7.40 -9.75
CA LEU A 166 -8.39 6.37 -9.05
C LEU A 166 -9.45 5.72 -9.95
N TYR A 167 -10.08 6.50 -10.83
CA TYR A 167 -11.18 6.02 -11.67
C TYR A 167 -10.69 5.39 -12.98
N ARG A 168 -9.55 5.84 -13.51
CA ARG A 168 -8.87 5.25 -14.68
C ARG A 168 -8.29 3.87 -14.40
N GLY A 169 -7.89 3.62 -13.16
CA GLY A 169 -7.41 2.32 -12.73
C GLY A 169 -5.93 2.06 -13.01
N SER A 170 -5.47 0.90 -12.55
CA SER A 170 -4.05 0.54 -12.49
C SER A 170 -3.39 0.32 -13.86
N LYS A 171 -4.20 0.07 -14.89
CA LYS A 171 -3.78 -0.12 -16.30
C LYS A 171 -3.73 1.19 -17.10
N SER A 172 -3.89 2.34 -16.46
CA SER A 172 -3.91 3.63 -17.14
C SER A 172 -2.56 3.97 -17.78
N CYS A 173 -2.59 4.77 -18.86
CA CYS A 173 -1.40 5.27 -19.55
C CYS A 173 -0.68 6.40 -18.79
N LEU A 174 -1.11 6.72 -17.56
CA LEU A 174 -0.51 7.75 -16.75
C LEU A 174 0.87 7.29 -16.23
N PRO A 175 1.84 8.20 -16.09
CA PRO A 175 3.13 7.89 -15.48
C PRO A 175 2.96 7.71 -13.96
N LEU A 176 2.45 6.55 -13.54
CA LEU A 176 2.18 6.27 -12.13
C LEU A 176 3.41 5.71 -11.41
N THR A 177 3.70 6.23 -10.22
CA THR A 177 4.69 5.62 -9.31
C THR A 177 4.17 4.29 -8.74
N ASP A 178 5.06 3.45 -8.19
CA ASP A 178 4.64 2.18 -7.58
C ASP A 178 3.69 2.36 -6.39
N SER A 179 3.88 3.44 -5.61
CA SER A 179 3.00 3.80 -4.50
C SER A 179 1.61 4.13 -5.02
N MET A 180 1.53 4.96 -6.06
CA MET A 180 0.26 5.33 -6.67
C MET A 180 -0.46 4.11 -7.27
N LYS A 181 0.25 3.23 -7.97
CA LYS A 181 -0.31 1.96 -8.48
C LYS A 181 -0.84 1.09 -7.34
N SER A 182 -0.15 1.03 -6.21
CA SER A 182 -0.58 0.30 -5.02
C SER A 182 -1.90 0.85 -4.47
N THR A 183 -2.00 2.17 -4.32
CA THR A 183 -3.22 2.86 -3.86
C THR A 183 -4.39 2.67 -4.83
N ILE A 184 -4.17 2.83 -6.14
CA ILE A 184 -5.21 2.62 -7.16
C ILE A 184 -5.70 1.17 -7.15
N LYS A 185 -4.79 0.20 -7.04
CA LYS A 185 -5.16 -1.21 -6.94
C LYS A 185 -5.93 -1.51 -5.66
N ALA A 186 -5.58 -0.87 -4.54
CA ALA A 186 -6.34 -0.99 -3.29
C ALA A 186 -7.75 -0.39 -3.43
N TRP A 187 -7.87 0.75 -4.12
CA TRP A 187 -9.17 1.34 -4.48
C TRP A 187 -10.02 0.37 -5.31
N GLU A 188 -9.47 -0.22 -6.38
CA GLU A 188 -10.17 -1.22 -7.20
C GLU A 188 -10.66 -2.39 -6.34
N VAL A 189 -9.78 -3.00 -5.54
CA VAL A 189 -10.15 -4.14 -4.68
C VAL A 189 -11.22 -3.77 -3.65
N THR A 190 -11.12 -2.62 -3.00
CA THR A 190 -12.09 -2.18 -1.98
C THR A 190 -13.46 -1.87 -2.60
N THR A 191 -13.52 -1.27 -3.79
CA THR A 191 -14.78 -1.04 -4.49
C THR A 191 -15.49 -2.36 -4.84
N THR A 192 -14.75 -3.37 -5.31
CA THR A 192 -15.30 -4.71 -5.56
C THR A 192 -15.79 -5.39 -4.28
N LEU A 193 -15.07 -5.24 -3.16
CA LEU A 193 -15.48 -5.80 -1.87
C LEU A 193 -16.78 -5.17 -1.33
N ARG A 194 -16.97 -3.86 -1.52
CA ARG A 194 -18.15 -3.14 -1.03
C ARG A 194 -19.38 -3.37 -1.89
N SER A 195 -19.20 -3.53 -3.20
CA SER A 195 -20.31 -3.67 -4.15
C SER A 195 -19.95 -4.73 -5.20
N PRO A 196 -20.20 -6.02 -4.92
CA PRO A 196 -19.85 -7.11 -5.83
C PRO A 196 -20.57 -7.05 -7.19
N SER A 197 -21.77 -6.45 -7.22
CA SER A 197 -22.58 -6.23 -8.43
C SER A 197 -22.14 -5.01 -9.24
N TYR A 198 -21.15 -4.25 -8.76
CA TYR A 198 -20.71 -3.03 -9.40
C TYR A 198 -19.87 -3.35 -10.65
N SER A 199 -20.28 -2.84 -11.81
CA SER A 199 -19.62 -3.04 -13.10
C SER A 199 -18.22 -2.40 -13.23
N GLY A 200 -17.68 -1.84 -12.14
CA GLY A 200 -16.34 -1.26 -12.08
C GLY A 200 -16.22 0.15 -12.65
N VAL A 201 -17.33 0.76 -13.10
CA VAL A 201 -17.36 2.07 -13.75
C VAL A 201 -18.20 3.07 -12.95
N THR A 202 -17.55 4.11 -12.45
CA THR A 202 -18.18 5.25 -11.75
C THR A 202 -18.66 6.32 -12.73
N PRO A 203 -19.75 7.04 -12.42
CA PRO A 203 -20.11 8.25 -13.16
C PRO A 203 -18.96 9.28 -13.23
N SER A 204 -18.09 9.30 -12.23
CA SER A 204 -16.88 10.14 -12.18
C SER A 204 -15.69 9.58 -12.98
N ALA A 205 -15.85 8.43 -13.66
CA ALA A 205 -14.78 7.88 -14.48
C ALA A 205 -14.65 8.71 -15.76
N PRO A 206 -13.45 9.21 -16.09
CA PRO A 206 -13.26 9.94 -17.33
C PRO A 206 -13.54 9.00 -18.51
N LEU A 207 -14.19 9.52 -19.54
CA LEU A 207 -14.51 8.76 -20.76
C LEU A 207 -13.25 8.59 -21.61
N TRP A 208 -12.51 9.68 -21.83
CA TRP A 208 -11.27 9.69 -22.60
C TRP A 208 -10.08 9.12 -21.83
N MET A 209 -9.19 8.45 -22.57
CA MET A 209 -7.93 7.91 -22.03
C MET A 209 -8.13 6.98 -20.82
N ASN A 210 -9.30 6.35 -20.72
CA ASN A 210 -9.63 5.39 -19.68
C ASN A 210 -9.60 3.95 -20.22
N PRO A 211 -8.72 3.07 -19.69
CA PRO A 211 -8.63 1.66 -20.08
C PRO A 211 -9.94 0.87 -19.94
N LYS A 212 -10.89 1.34 -19.13
CA LYS A 212 -12.21 0.73 -18.98
C LYS A 212 -13.11 0.95 -20.20
N PHE A 213 -12.80 1.94 -21.04
CA PHE A 213 -13.55 2.27 -22.25
C PHE A 213 -12.64 2.24 -23.49
N PRO A 214 -12.12 1.06 -23.88
CA PRO A 214 -11.13 0.97 -24.96
C PRO A 214 -11.67 1.42 -26.33
N HIS A 215 -12.98 1.29 -26.55
CA HIS A 215 -13.66 1.73 -27.76
C HIS A 215 -13.70 3.27 -27.91
N LEU A 216 -13.45 4.02 -26.84
CA LEU A 216 -13.43 5.49 -26.90
C LEU A 216 -12.06 6.05 -27.31
N PHE A 217 -11.01 5.22 -27.40
CA PHE A 217 -9.68 5.66 -27.81
C PHE A 217 -9.58 6.10 -29.27
N SER A 218 -10.54 5.70 -30.11
CA SER A 218 -10.60 6.11 -31.51
C SER A 218 -11.13 7.53 -31.70
N PHE A 219 -11.75 8.13 -30.68
CA PHE A 219 -12.31 9.48 -30.78
C PHE A 219 -11.26 10.52 -30.36
N PRO A 220 -11.15 11.64 -31.09
CA PRO A 220 -10.32 12.75 -30.65
C PRO A 220 -10.83 13.31 -29.32
N ASP A 221 -9.90 13.81 -28.49
CA ASP A 221 -10.25 14.46 -27.22
C ASP A 221 -10.92 15.80 -27.52
N PRO A 222 -12.15 16.07 -27.03
CA PRO A 222 -12.85 17.32 -27.28
C PRO A 222 -12.19 18.54 -26.61
N MET A 223 -11.19 18.34 -25.74
CA MET A 223 -10.49 19.40 -25.03
C MET A 223 -9.08 19.67 -25.58
N THR A 224 -8.70 19.03 -26.70
CA THR A 224 -7.52 19.40 -27.52
C THR A 224 -7.90 20.28 -28.69
#